data_AF-A0A924GVC8-F1
#
_entry.id   AF-A0A924GVC8-F1
#
_cell.length_a   1.000
_cell.length_b   1.000
_cell.length_c   1.000
_cell.angle_alpha   90.00
_cell.angle_beta   90.00
_cell.angle_gamma   90.00
#
_symmetry.space_group_name_H-M   'P 1'
#
loop_
_entity.id
_entity.type
_entity.pdbx_description
1 polymer ?
#
loop_
_entity_poly.entity_id
_entity_poly.type
_entity_poly.pdbx_seq_one_letter_code
_entity_poly.pdbx_strand_id
1 'polypeptide(L)'
;MLGVPTEQARPGTIGSALYSSATPVALAKQMTDQNLILPKGRQADCVLTGRIIDEVAGFTSCVLAQNLYSDNGRVLLLERGSELTGEYGVSNQLGLERLFVTWSRLKTPEGIEIDLSSPGSDRLGTSGIPGHLDNRWGARLGAAFLLSFVKDITVAIINKQTQASSGSTINVQTASPGQNTLNASSSLAEEVIKQTIKVRPRLTINEGDRISIYVARDLDFSPVYALKNAGIAGATRLLTQ
;
A
#
# COMPACT_ATOMS: atom_id res chain seq x y z
N MET A 1 52.88 -10.72 -20.47
CA MET A 1 52.26 -12.05 -20.47
C MET A 1 52.89 -12.89 -19.36
N LEU A 2 52.26 -12.98 -18.20
CA LEU A 2 52.55 -14.01 -17.19
C LEU A 2 51.18 -14.34 -16.56
N GLY A 3 50.63 -15.48 -16.95
CA GLY A 3 49.31 -15.94 -16.51
C GLY A 3 49.36 -16.43 -15.06
N VAL A 4 48.35 -16.04 -14.28
CA VAL A 4 48.11 -16.56 -12.94
C VAL A 4 47.25 -17.82 -13.08
N PRO A 5 47.60 -18.95 -12.44
CA PRO A 5 46.84 -20.19 -12.57
C PRO A 5 45.46 -20.06 -11.92
N THR A 6 44.42 -20.45 -12.65
CA THR A 6 43.06 -20.60 -12.12
C THR A 6 42.99 -21.92 -11.33
N GLU A 7 42.93 -21.82 -10.00
CA GLU A 7 42.69 -22.97 -9.12
C GLU A 7 41.23 -23.42 -9.24
N GLN A 8 41.02 -24.65 -9.74
CA GLN A 8 39.70 -25.26 -9.90
C GLN A 8 39.13 -25.66 -8.53
N ALA A 9 38.04 -25.01 -8.12
CA ALA A 9 37.34 -25.29 -6.87
C ALA A 9 36.68 -26.67 -6.90
N ARG A 10 37.00 -27.52 -5.91
CA ARG A 10 36.31 -28.79 -5.65
C ARG A 10 34.88 -28.55 -5.13
N PRO A 11 33.86 -29.27 -5.61
CA PRO A 11 32.49 -29.11 -5.14
C PRO A 11 32.32 -29.81 -3.79
N GLY A 12 32.17 -29.01 -2.72
CA GLY A 12 31.86 -29.52 -1.39
C GLY A 12 32.57 -28.79 -0.26
N THR A 13 32.45 -27.46 -0.15
CA THR A 13 32.75 -26.73 1.08
C THR A 13 31.94 -25.43 1.11
N ILE A 14 31.68 -24.91 2.32
CA ILE A 14 30.95 -23.67 2.64
C ILE A 14 31.46 -22.45 1.83
N GLY A 15 32.66 -22.52 1.25
CA GLY A 15 33.25 -21.49 0.40
C GLY A 15 32.45 -21.14 -0.86
N SER A 16 31.65 -22.06 -1.43
CA SER A 16 30.76 -21.73 -2.56
C SER A 16 29.46 -21.03 -2.14
N ALA A 17 29.14 -21.01 -0.84
CA ALA A 17 28.02 -20.25 -0.28
C ALA A 17 28.42 -18.84 0.19
N LEU A 18 29.73 -18.56 0.28
CA LEU A 18 30.27 -17.26 0.67
C LEU A 18 30.65 -16.46 -0.58
N TYR A 19 29.65 -15.90 -1.26
CA TYR A 19 29.92 -14.84 -2.22
C TYR A 19 30.33 -13.59 -1.45
N SER A 20 31.62 -13.26 -1.46
CA SER A 20 32.08 -11.97 -0.97
C SER A 20 31.41 -10.88 -1.81
N SER A 21 30.46 -10.15 -1.21
CA SER A 21 29.93 -8.95 -1.83
C SER A 21 31.05 -7.92 -1.85
N ALA A 22 31.56 -7.58 -3.03
CA ALA A 22 32.50 -6.47 -3.18
C ALA A 22 31.80 -5.20 -2.70
N THR A 23 32.21 -4.71 -1.53
CA THR A 23 31.67 -3.49 -0.93
C THR A 23 32.56 -2.33 -1.34
N PRO A 24 32.12 -1.45 -2.27
CA PRO A 24 32.92 -0.30 -2.64
C PRO A 24 33.14 0.60 -1.41
N VAL A 25 34.30 1.27 -1.34
CA VAL A 25 34.59 2.23 -0.27
C VAL A 25 33.59 3.39 -0.38
N ALA A 26 32.78 3.60 0.66
CA ALA A 26 31.88 4.74 0.78
C ALA A 26 32.60 5.92 1.45
N LEU A 27 32.61 7.08 0.81
CA LEU A 27 33.20 8.29 1.38
C LEU A 27 32.19 9.02 2.26
N ALA A 28 32.62 9.41 3.46
CA ALA A 28 31.84 10.31 4.30
C ALA A 28 31.84 11.72 3.70
N LYS A 29 30.69 12.41 3.78
CA LYS A 29 30.55 13.82 3.39
C LYS A 29 29.88 14.57 4.53
N GLN A 30 30.34 15.79 4.80
CA GLN A 30 29.62 16.69 5.70
C GLN A 30 28.36 17.20 5.00
N MET A 31 27.22 17.06 5.68
CA MET A 31 25.95 17.61 5.20
C MET A 31 26.02 19.14 5.17
N THR A 32 25.33 19.76 4.20
CA THR A 32 25.16 21.23 4.11
C THR A 32 24.35 21.74 5.33
N ASP A 33 23.96 23.01 5.34
CA ASP A 33 23.27 23.68 6.46
C ASP A 33 22.16 22.83 7.10
N GLN A 34 22.49 22.22 8.26
CA GLN A 34 21.60 21.36 9.03
C GLN A 34 20.39 22.12 9.62
N ASN A 35 20.42 23.47 9.56
CA ASN A 35 19.29 24.28 9.99
C ASN A 35 18.19 24.35 8.93
N LEU A 36 18.50 24.13 7.65
CA LEU A 36 17.56 24.38 6.54
C LEU A 36 17.27 23.12 5.72
N ILE A 37 17.66 21.95 6.21
CA ILE A 37 17.44 20.67 5.53
C ILE A 37 16.52 19.77 6.36
N LEU A 38 15.57 19.12 5.68
CA LEU A 38 14.82 17.98 6.23
C LEU A 38 15.45 16.70 5.65
N PRO A 39 16.10 15.87 6.48
CA PRO A 39 16.83 14.72 5.99
C PRO A 39 15.88 13.61 5.52
N LYS A 40 16.34 12.81 4.55
CA LYS A 40 15.68 11.55 4.18
C LYS A 40 15.56 10.64 5.41
N GLY A 41 14.46 9.89 5.47
CA GLY A 41 14.15 9.01 6.58
C GLY A 41 13.27 9.65 7.66
N ARG A 42 13.03 10.96 7.61
CA ARG A 42 12.04 11.58 8.48
C ARG A 42 10.63 11.08 8.13
N GLN A 43 9.87 10.73 9.16
CA GLN A 43 8.46 10.38 9.03
C GLN A 43 7.59 11.62 9.23
N ALA A 44 6.64 11.85 8.33
CA ALA A 44 5.71 12.96 8.39
C ALA A 44 4.29 12.44 8.62
N ASP A 45 3.77 12.60 9.85
CA ASP A 45 2.42 12.17 10.19
C ASP A 45 1.38 13.07 9.52
N CYS A 46 0.44 12.44 8.82
CA CYS A 46 -0.58 13.10 8.03
C CYS A 46 -1.96 12.51 8.31
N VAL A 47 -3.01 13.34 8.22
CA VAL A 47 -4.40 12.91 8.35
C VAL A 47 -5.04 12.98 6.96
N LEU A 48 -5.59 11.88 6.48
CA LEU A 48 -6.27 11.85 5.17
C LEU A 48 -7.49 12.76 5.16
N THR A 49 -7.60 13.61 4.13
CA THR A 49 -8.75 14.52 3.98
C THR A 49 -9.92 13.82 3.28
N GLY A 50 -9.60 12.95 2.32
CA GLY A 50 -10.58 12.20 1.53
C GLY A 50 -10.44 10.69 1.72
N ARG A 51 -11.55 9.99 1.54
CA ARG A 51 -11.59 8.53 1.51
C ARG A 51 -10.90 8.01 0.26
N ILE A 52 -10.07 6.98 0.41
CA ILE A 52 -9.42 6.29 -0.71
C ILE A 52 -10.14 4.97 -0.97
N ILE A 53 -10.50 4.74 -2.24
CA ILE A 53 -11.06 3.47 -2.72
C ILE A 53 -10.23 3.04 -3.92
N ASP A 54 -9.59 1.88 -3.83
CA ASP A 54 -8.63 1.38 -4.83
C ASP A 54 -9.27 0.82 -6.12
N GLU A 55 -10.56 1.04 -6.36
CA GLU A 55 -11.25 0.53 -7.55
C GLU A 55 -10.78 1.23 -8.83
N VAL A 56 -10.36 2.48 -8.73
CA VAL A 56 -9.86 3.33 -9.82
C VAL A 56 -8.65 4.11 -9.31
N ALA A 57 -7.62 4.25 -10.14
CA ALA A 57 -6.47 5.08 -9.82
C ALA A 57 -6.89 6.57 -9.73
N GLY A 58 -6.31 7.31 -8.80
CA GLY A 58 -6.71 8.68 -8.56
C GLY A 58 -5.76 9.46 -7.67
N PHE A 59 -6.24 10.64 -7.28
CA PHE A 59 -5.52 11.57 -6.43
C PHE A 59 -6.06 11.53 -5.01
N THR A 60 -5.19 11.79 -4.05
CA THR A 60 -5.54 11.91 -2.64
C THR A 60 -4.84 13.11 -2.02
N SER A 61 -5.39 13.61 -0.93
CA SER A 61 -4.77 14.67 -0.13
C SER A 61 -4.82 14.33 1.35
N CYS A 62 -3.84 14.85 2.08
CA CYS A 62 -3.77 14.73 3.53
C CYS A 62 -3.21 16.02 4.14
N VAL A 63 -3.52 16.26 5.41
CA VAL A 63 -3.04 17.44 6.15
C VAL A 63 -2.04 17.00 7.21
N LEU A 64 -0.90 17.68 7.26
CA LEU A 64 0.18 17.41 8.20
C LEU A 64 -0.29 17.62 9.64
N ALA A 65 -0.16 16.58 10.47
CA ALA A 65 -0.66 16.56 11.84
C ALA A 65 0.30 17.20 12.86
N GLN A 66 1.57 17.34 12.51
CA GLN A 66 2.63 17.81 13.40
C GLN A 66 3.61 18.73 12.68
N ASN A 67 4.29 19.56 13.45
CA ASN A 67 5.40 20.37 12.97
C ASN A 67 6.61 19.50 12.64
N LEU A 68 7.27 19.72 11.51
CA LEU A 68 8.54 19.08 11.16
C LEU A 68 9.66 20.10 11.20
N TYR A 69 10.70 19.72 11.94
CA TYR A 69 11.89 20.54 12.17
C TYR A 69 13.04 20.06 11.29
N SER A 70 14.05 20.92 11.15
CA SER A 70 15.32 20.64 10.48
C SER A 70 16.07 19.45 11.08
N ASP A 71 17.11 18.98 10.39
CA ASP A 71 17.98 17.88 10.83
C ASP A 71 18.47 18.03 12.28
N ASN A 72 18.88 19.25 12.65
CA ASN A 72 19.30 19.56 14.02
C ASN A 72 18.17 19.95 14.99
N GLY A 73 16.92 19.92 14.53
CA GLY A 73 15.71 20.20 15.33
C GLY A 73 15.50 21.66 15.72
N ARG A 74 16.28 22.61 15.18
CA ARG A 74 16.25 24.02 15.63
C ARG A 74 15.28 24.90 14.87
N VAL A 75 15.04 24.59 13.59
CA VAL A 75 14.22 25.41 12.70
C VAL A 75 12.98 24.64 12.32
N LEU A 76 11.82 25.28 12.43
CA LEU A 76 10.57 24.76 11.91
C LEU A 76 10.59 24.89 10.38
N LEU A 77 10.57 23.77 9.67
CA LEU A 77 10.59 23.76 8.20
C LEU A 77 9.19 23.58 7.62
N LEU A 78 8.37 22.74 8.24
CA LEU A 78 7.01 22.45 7.81
C LEU A 78 6.06 22.58 8.98
N GLU A 79 5.08 23.46 8.84
CA GLU A 79 4.08 23.69 9.87
C GLU A 79 2.96 22.64 9.80
N ARG A 80 2.40 22.29 10.97
CA ARG A 80 1.13 21.58 11.04
C ARG A 80 0.08 22.31 10.18
N GLY A 81 -0.78 21.57 9.50
CA GLY A 81 -1.74 22.16 8.58
C GLY A 81 -1.23 22.30 7.15
N SER A 82 0.05 22.00 6.87
CA SER A 82 0.54 21.86 5.50
C SER A 82 -0.23 20.76 4.77
N GLU A 83 -0.62 21.01 3.52
CA GLU A 83 -1.37 20.08 2.68
C GLU A 83 -0.40 19.27 1.82
N LEU A 84 -0.58 17.96 1.79
CA LEU A 84 0.15 17.06 0.91
C LEU A 84 -0.82 16.47 -0.10
N THR A 85 -0.38 16.42 -1.36
CA THR A 85 -1.12 15.81 -2.46
C THR A 85 -0.33 14.64 -3.01
N GLY A 86 -1.05 13.57 -3.35
CA GLY A 86 -0.46 12.34 -3.85
C GLY A 86 -1.37 11.59 -4.79
N GLU A 87 -0.84 10.48 -5.27
CA GLU A 87 -1.48 9.61 -6.25
C GLU A 87 -1.47 8.17 -5.72
N TYR A 88 -2.54 7.45 -6.01
CA TYR A 88 -2.66 6.04 -5.70
C TYR A 88 -3.13 5.25 -6.92
N GLY A 89 -2.62 4.03 -7.02
CA GLY A 89 -3.01 3.09 -8.07
C GLY A 89 -4.16 2.18 -7.63
N VAL A 90 -4.50 1.23 -8.50
CA VAL A 90 -5.43 0.14 -8.19
C VAL A 90 -4.66 -1.00 -7.54
N SER A 91 -5.15 -1.53 -6.42
CA SER A 91 -4.66 -2.81 -5.88
C SER A 91 -5.41 -3.95 -6.56
N ASN A 92 -4.69 -4.86 -7.21
CA ASN A 92 -5.27 -6.00 -7.93
C ASN A 92 -4.89 -7.36 -7.32
N GLN A 93 -4.14 -7.37 -6.23
CA GLN A 93 -3.64 -8.59 -5.60
C GLN A 93 -4.62 -9.09 -4.52
N LEU A 94 -4.99 -10.37 -4.61
CA LEU A 94 -5.79 -11.01 -3.55
C LEU A 94 -4.97 -11.09 -2.25
N GLY A 95 -5.61 -10.72 -1.14
CA GLY A 95 -5.00 -10.77 0.19
C GLY A 95 -4.07 -9.61 0.51
N LEU A 96 -3.91 -8.63 -0.39
CA LEU A 96 -3.16 -7.41 -0.11
C LEU A 96 -4.06 -6.40 0.61
N GLU A 97 -3.79 -6.19 1.90
CA GLU A 97 -4.55 -5.26 2.77
C GLU A 97 -3.91 -3.87 2.87
N ARG A 98 -3.05 -3.52 1.90
CA ARG A 98 -2.28 -2.27 1.92
C ARG A 98 -2.26 -1.62 0.54
N LEU A 99 -2.36 -0.30 0.51
CA LEU A 99 -2.30 0.49 -0.70
C LEU A 99 -0.98 1.25 -0.78
N PHE A 100 -0.30 1.15 -1.91
CA PHE A 100 0.84 2.01 -2.20
C PHE A 100 0.35 3.38 -2.69
N VAL A 101 0.77 4.43 -2.00
CA VAL A 101 0.46 5.82 -2.33
C VAL A 101 1.77 6.58 -2.45
N THR A 102 1.90 7.41 -3.48
CA THR A 102 3.07 8.29 -3.67
C THR A 102 2.65 9.74 -3.45
N TRP A 103 3.32 10.40 -2.52
CA TRP A 103 3.12 11.82 -2.20
C TRP A 103 4.05 12.65 -3.07
N SER A 104 3.48 13.39 -4.01
CA SER A 104 4.22 14.14 -5.02
C SER A 104 4.61 15.52 -4.51
N ARG A 105 3.70 16.23 -3.83
CA ARG A 105 3.85 17.64 -3.47
C ARG A 105 3.35 17.93 -2.07
N LEU A 106 4.03 18.84 -1.38
CA LEU A 106 3.59 19.47 -0.14
C LEU A 106 3.47 20.98 -0.36
N LYS A 107 2.44 21.57 0.24
CA LYS A 107 2.19 23.01 0.28
C LYS A 107 1.98 23.48 1.71
N THR A 108 2.73 24.47 2.15
CA THR A 108 2.54 25.09 3.47
C THR A 108 1.40 26.12 3.45
N PRO A 109 0.82 26.48 4.61
CA PRO A 109 -0.17 27.55 4.70
C PRO A 109 0.35 28.90 4.19
N GLU A 110 1.67 29.13 4.26
CA GLU A 110 2.35 30.33 3.77
C GLU A 110 2.57 30.33 2.24
N GLY A 111 2.15 29.27 1.54
CA GLY A 111 2.27 29.17 0.08
C GLY A 111 3.62 28.65 -0.42
N ILE A 112 4.44 28.07 0.47
CA ILE A 112 5.69 27.41 0.09
C ILE A 112 5.36 26.02 -0.43
N GLU A 113 5.88 25.69 -1.60
CA GLU A 113 5.64 24.42 -2.27
C GLU A 113 6.94 23.64 -2.44
N ILE A 114 6.88 22.32 -2.20
CA ILE A 114 8.03 21.43 -2.37
C ILE A 114 7.60 20.06 -2.89
N ASP A 115 8.38 19.52 -3.82
CA ASP A 115 8.18 18.18 -4.36
C ASP A 115 8.82 17.11 -3.46
N LEU A 116 8.01 16.21 -2.92
CA LEU A 116 8.45 15.15 -2.02
C LEU A 116 8.83 13.88 -2.77
N SER A 117 8.01 13.49 -3.77
CA SER A 117 8.10 12.19 -4.46
C SER A 117 8.42 11.04 -3.50
N SER A 118 7.63 10.93 -2.44
CA SER A 118 7.90 10.09 -1.27
C SER A 118 6.78 9.07 -1.04
N PRO A 119 7.09 7.82 -0.66
CA PRO A 119 6.09 6.80 -0.44
C PRO A 119 5.30 7.03 0.85
N GLY A 120 4.02 6.68 0.82
CA GLY A 120 3.19 6.56 2.02
C GLY A 120 3.56 5.32 2.84
N SER A 121 3.48 5.46 4.16
CA SER A 121 3.69 4.40 5.13
C SER A 121 2.57 4.39 6.18
N ASP A 122 2.53 3.33 6.98
CA ASP A 122 1.73 3.35 8.21
C ASP A 122 2.39 4.18 9.31
N ARG A 123 1.71 4.30 10.44
CA ARG A 123 2.16 5.02 11.63
C ARG A 123 3.42 4.43 12.28
N LEU A 124 3.82 3.23 11.90
CA LEU A 124 5.03 2.56 12.38
C LEU A 124 6.16 2.59 11.33
N GLY A 125 5.93 3.15 10.15
CA GLY A 125 6.90 3.26 9.06
C GLY A 125 6.92 2.07 8.10
N THR A 126 5.96 1.14 8.17
CA THR A 126 5.84 0.05 7.19
C THR A 126 5.32 0.61 5.87
N SER A 127 5.88 0.14 4.75
CA SER A 127 5.47 0.59 3.41
C SER A 127 3.98 0.34 3.12
N GLY A 128 3.36 1.34 2.49
CA GLY A 128 1.94 1.29 2.12
C GLY A 128 1.01 1.57 3.30
N ILE A 129 -0.17 2.06 2.98
CA ILE A 129 -1.20 2.45 3.94
C ILE A 129 -2.15 1.27 4.14
N PRO A 130 -2.36 0.78 5.38
CA PRO A 130 -3.31 -0.28 5.65
C PRO A 130 -4.75 0.21 5.42
N GLY A 131 -5.60 -0.65 4.90
CA GLY A 131 -7.01 -0.35 4.66
C GLY A 131 -7.93 -1.52 4.98
N HIS A 132 -9.23 -1.28 4.91
CA HIS A 132 -10.25 -2.31 5.08
C HIS A 132 -10.46 -3.05 3.75
N LEU A 133 -10.15 -4.35 3.74
CA LEU A 133 -10.32 -5.22 2.58
C LEU A 133 -11.72 -5.83 2.56
N ASP A 134 -12.51 -5.50 1.55
CA ASP A 134 -13.76 -6.17 1.25
C ASP A 134 -13.58 -7.11 0.06
N ASN A 135 -13.63 -8.41 0.37
CA ASN A 135 -13.52 -9.50 -0.59
C ASN A 135 -14.77 -9.68 -1.48
N ARG A 136 -15.88 -8.99 -1.19
CA ARG A 136 -17.14 -9.04 -1.95
C ARG A 136 -17.64 -10.48 -2.17
N TRP A 137 -17.55 -11.33 -1.15
CA TRP A 137 -17.92 -12.75 -1.24
C TRP A 137 -19.36 -12.98 -1.70
N GLY A 138 -20.30 -12.11 -1.30
CA GLY A 138 -21.68 -12.16 -1.78
C GLY A 138 -21.79 -11.96 -3.30
N ALA A 139 -21.01 -11.04 -3.87
CA ALA A 139 -20.98 -10.83 -5.32
C ALA A 139 -20.18 -11.94 -6.05
N ARG A 140 -19.17 -12.53 -5.40
CA ARG A 140 -18.37 -13.65 -5.94
C ARG A 140 -19.14 -14.97 -6.00
N LEU A 141 -19.90 -15.28 -4.95
CA LEU A 141 -20.52 -16.59 -4.75
C LEU A 141 -22.06 -16.55 -4.81
N GLY A 142 -22.68 -15.37 -4.86
CA GLY A 142 -24.14 -15.25 -4.80
C GLY A 142 -24.87 -15.95 -5.94
N ALA A 143 -24.39 -15.81 -7.18
CA ALA A 143 -24.98 -16.50 -8.34
C ALA A 143 -24.82 -18.02 -8.22
N ALA A 144 -23.64 -18.49 -7.80
CA ALA A 144 -23.35 -19.90 -7.57
C ALA A 144 -24.25 -20.51 -6.48
N PHE A 145 -24.45 -19.77 -5.39
CA PHE A 145 -25.31 -20.19 -4.27
C PHE A 145 -26.78 -20.31 -4.69
N LEU A 146 -27.30 -19.31 -5.44
CA LEU A 146 -28.67 -19.36 -5.97
C LEU A 146 -28.88 -20.52 -6.95
N LEU A 147 -27.91 -20.77 -7.84
CA LEU A 147 -27.98 -21.89 -8.78
C LEU A 147 -27.97 -23.25 -8.05
N SER A 148 -27.13 -23.40 -7.03
CA SER A 148 -27.10 -24.61 -6.19
C SER A 148 -28.45 -24.83 -5.50
N PHE A 149 -29.05 -23.78 -4.94
CA PHE A 149 -30.35 -23.88 -4.28
C PHE A 149 -31.47 -24.30 -5.25
N VAL A 150 -31.51 -23.75 -6.46
CA VAL A 150 -32.46 -24.14 -7.51
C VAL A 150 -32.27 -25.60 -7.92
N LYS A 151 -31.02 -26.05 -8.06
CA LYS A 151 -30.68 -27.44 -8.38
C LYS A 151 -31.15 -28.39 -7.28
N ASP A 152 -30.90 -28.07 -6.02
CA ASP A 152 -31.29 -28.89 -4.88
C ASP A 152 -32.81 -29.04 -4.75
N ILE A 153 -33.56 -27.95 -4.98
CA ILE A 153 -35.04 -28.00 -5.05
C ILE A 153 -35.51 -28.88 -6.20
N THR A 154 -34.92 -28.72 -7.39
CA THR A 154 -35.31 -29.48 -8.58
C THR A 154 -35.09 -30.98 -8.37
N VAL A 155 -33.94 -31.37 -7.80
CA VAL A 155 -33.64 -32.77 -7.44
C VAL A 155 -34.61 -33.28 -6.37
N ALA A 156 -34.93 -32.49 -5.35
CA ALA A 156 -35.88 -32.87 -4.31
C ALA A 156 -37.31 -33.10 -4.86
N ILE A 157 -37.77 -32.26 -5.79
CA ILE A 157 -39.08 -32.42 -6.46
C ILE A 157 -39.10 -33.69 -7.30
N ILE A 158 -38.07 -33.92 -8.12
CA ILE A 158 -37.95 -35.12 -8.95
C ILE A 158 -37.96 -36.39 -8.08
N ASN A 159 -37.21 -36.39 -6.97
CA ASN A 159 -37.14 -37.53 -6.04
C ASN A 159 -38.47 -37.80 -5.31
N LYS A 160 -39.25 -36.75 -4.99
CA LYS A 160 -40.59 -36.93 -4.39
C LYS A 160 -41.61 -37.45 -5.40
N GLN A 161 -41.52 -37.03 -6.66
CA GLN A 161 -42.43 -37.47 -7.71
C GLN A 161 -42.16 -38.92 -8.17
N THR A 162 -40.90 -39.37 -8.12
CA THR A 162 -40.55 -40.78 -8.34
C THR A 162 -40.98 -41.69 -7.20
N GLN A 163 -40.95 -41.25 -5.93
CA GLN A 163 -41.49 -42.05 -4.82
C GLN A 163 -43.03 -42.16 -4.81
N ALA A 164 -43.75 -41.14 -5.30
CA ALA A 164 -45.21 -41.19 -5.44
C ALA A 164 -45.69 -42.11 -6.58
N SER A 165 -44.79 -42.54 -7.47
CA SER A 165 -45.09 -43.37 -8.65
C SER A 165 -44.58 -44.80 -8.45
N SER A 166 -44.93 -45.44 -7.33
CA SER A 166 -44.73 -46.88 -7.13
C SER A 166 -45.68 -47.68 -8.03
N GLY A 167 -45.28 -47.95 -9.28
CA GLY A 167 -46.07 -48.84 -10.14
C GLY A 167 -45.71 -48.91 -11.63
N SER A 168 -44.81 -48.07 -12.13
CA SER A 168 -44.36 -48.17 -13.52
C SER A 168 -42.86 -47.98 -13.60
N THR A 169 -42.16 -48.93 -14.21
CA THR A 169 -40.75 -48.89 -14.56
C THR A 169 -40.53 -47.77 -15.59
N ILE A 170 -40.63 -46.53 -15.16
CA ILE A 170 -40.02 -45.42 -15.87
C ILE A 170 -38.54 -45.55 -15.55
N ASN A 171 -37.76 -45.94 -16.55
CA ASN A 171 -36.33 -45.63 -16.63
C ASN A 171 -36.20 -44.09 -16.61
N VAL A 172 -36.48 -43.48 -15.47
CA VAL A 172 -35.80 -42.25 -15.09
C VAL A 172 -34.39 -42.75 -14.98
N GLN A 173 -33.60 -42.50 -16.02
CA GLN A 173 -32.16 -42.58 -15.94
C GLN A 173 -31.83 -41.76 -14.71
N THR A 174 -31.67 -42.47 -13.59
CA THR A 174 -31.15 -41.94 -12.37
C THR A 174 -29.87 -41.33 -12.86
N ALA A 175 -29.82 -40.00 -12.91
CA ALA A 175 -28.56 -39.32 -12.85
C ALA A 175 -28.01 -39.78 -11.51
N SER A 176 -27.33 -40.94 -11.54
CA SER A 176 -26.61 -41.50 -10.43
C SER A 176 -25.85 -40.32 -9.89
N PRO A 177 -26.09 -39.88 -8.64
CA PRO A 177 -25.56 -38.63 -8.13
C PRO A 177 -24.03 -38.57 -8.19
N GLY A 178 -23.36 -39.69 -8.51
CA GLY A 178 -21.91 -39.81 -8.67
C GLY A 178 -21.36 -40.08 -10.07
N GLN A 179 -22.10 -40.02 -11.19
CA GLN A 179 -21.48 -40.21 -12.53
C GLN A 179 -21.78 -39.11 -13.56
N ASN A 180 -23.04 -38.68 -13.73
CA ASN A 180 -23.35 -37.51 -14.57
C ASN A 180 -23.22 -36.18 -13.82
N THR A 181 -23.35 -36.21 -12.49
CA THR A 181 -23.08 -35.05 -11.63
C THR A 181 -21.62 -34.67 -11.64
N LEU A 182 -20.67 -35.61 -11.80
CA LEU A 182 -19.24 -35.31 -11.78
C LEU A 182 -18.78 -34.46 -12.99
N ASN A 183 -19.42 -34.66 -14.15
CA ASN A 183 -19.14 -33.89 -15.37
C ASN A 183 -19.89 -32.55 -15.41
N ALA A 184 -21.08 -32.49 -14.80
CA ALA A 184 -21.82 -31.22 -14.62
C ALA A 184 -21.26 -30.39 -13.44
N SER A 185 -20.61 -31.01 -12.47
CA SER A 185 -19.98 -30.33 -11.33
C SER A 185 -18.63 -29.74 -11.70
N SER A 186 -17.86 -30.37 -12.58
CA SER A 186 -16.58 -29.82 -13.06
C SER A 186 -16.78 -28.55 -13.89
N SER A 187 -17.70 -28.57 -14.85
CA SER A 187 -18.06 -27.40 -15.67
C SER A 187 -18.68 -26.26 -14.86
N LEU A 188 -19.54 -26.58 -13.88
CA LEU A 188 -20.09 -25.60 -12.96
C LEU A 188 -19.03 -25.05 -11.99
N ALA A 189 -18.16 -25.89 -11.44
CA ALA A 189 -17.07 -25.45 -10.57
C ALA A 189 -16.08 -24.54 -11.33
N GLU A 190 -15.76 -24.88 -12.58
CA GLU A 190 -14.94 -24.03 -13.44
C GLU A 190 -15.60 -22.69 -13.75
N GLU A 191 -16.91 -22.66 -14.02
CA GLU A 191 -17.65 -21.42 -14.26
C GLU A 191 -17.74 -20.55 -12.99
N VAL A 192 -17.96 -21.17 -11.82
CA VAL A 192 -17.95 -20.48 -10.51
C VAL A 192 -16.56 -19.91 -10.20
N ILE A 193 -15.49 -20.63 -10.50
CA ILE A 193 -14.12 -20.13 -10.36
C ILE A 193 -13.88 -18.95 -11.32
N LYS A 194 -14.31 -19.05 -12.58
CA LYS A 194 -14.19 -17.95 -13.57
C LYS A 194 -14.97 -16.71 -13.13
N GLN A 195 -16.18 -16.86 -12.60
CA GLN A 195 -16.97 -15.73 -12.08
C GLN A 195 -16.37 -15.13 -10.80
N THR A 196 -15.80 -15.96 -9.93
CA THR A 196 -15.09 -15.51 -8.72
C THR A 196 -13.89 -14.62 -9.06
N ILE A 197 -13.15 -14.95 -10.14
CA ILE A 197 -11.98 -14.18 -10.59
C ILE A 197 -12.38 -12.80 -11.16
N LYS A 198 -13.59 -12.66 -11.71
CA LYS A 198 -14.05 -11.40 -12.33
C LYS A 198 -14.38 -10.32 -11.30
N VAL A 199 -14.78 -10.69 -10.08
CA VAL A 199 -15.09 -9.74 -9.00
C VAL A 199 -13.84 -9.48 -8.16
N ARG A 200 -13.18 -8.35 -8.44
CA ARG A 200 -12.00 -7.90 -7.69
C ARG A 200 -12.36 -7.61 -6.22
N PRO A 201 -11.45 -7.77 -5.26
CA PRO A 201 -11.66 -7.19 -3.93
C PRO A 201 -11.62 -5.66 -4.03
N ARG A 202 -12.05 -4.97 -2.98
CA ARG A 202 -11.86 -3.51 -2.83
C ARG A 202 -11.19 -3.22 -1.50
N LEU A 203 -10.20 -2.34 -1.49
CA LEU A 203 -9.54 -1.81 -0.32
C LEU A 203 -10.00 -0.38 -0.10
N THR A 204 -10.48 -0.08 1.10
CA THR A 204 -10.95 1.26 1.48
C THR A 204 -10.14 1.78 2.65
N ILE A 205 -9.67 3.02 2.56
CA ILE A 205 -9.02 3.75 3.65
C ILE A 205 -9.91 4.96 3.94
N ASN A 206 -10.28 5.15 5.20
CA ASN A 206 -11.27 6.16 5.55
C ASN A 206 -10.62 7.55 5.57
N GLU A 207 -11.46 8.57 5.33
CA GLU A 207 -11.11 9.93 5.69
C GLU A 207 -10.81 10.04 7.19
N GLY A 208 -9.91 10.94 7.56
CA GLY A 208 -9.47 11.10 8.94
C GLY A 208 -8.46 10.06 9.43
N ASP A 209 -8.17 9.02 8.64
CA ASP A 209 -7.15 8.03 8.99
C ASP A 209 -5.78 8.68 9.08
N ARG A 210 -5.04 8.33 10.15
CA ARG A 210 -3.67 8.79 10.38
C ARG A 210 -2.69 7.87 9.65
N ILE A 211 -1.96 8.47 8.73
CA ILE A 211 -0.91 7.82 7.94
C ILE A 211 0.42 8.52 8.21
N SER A 212 1.50 7.93 7.72
CA SER A 212 2.80 8.56 7.75
C SER A 212 3.37 8.61 6.33
N ILE A 213 4.26 9.56 6.10
CA ILE A 213 4.93 9.75 4.82
C ILE A 213 6.41 9.64 5.10
N TYR A 214 7.05 8.67 4.44
CA TYR A 214 8.48 8.45 4.59
C TYR A 214 9.22 9.35 3.62
N VAL A 215 9.90 10.37 4.13
CA VAL A 215 10.66 11.31 3.29
C VAL A 215 11.81 10.57 2.61
N ALA A 216 11.72 10.39 1.30
CA ALA A 216 12.67 9.56 0.54
C ALA A 216 13.93 10.30 0.09
N ARG A 217 13.99 11.62 0.25
CA ARG A 217 15.07 12.50 -0.22
C ARG A 217 15.28 13.66 0.75
N ASP A 218 16.50 14.19 0.76
CA ASP A 218 16.78 15.40 1.54
C ASP A 218 16.03 16.59 0.90
N LEU A 219 15.29 17.34 1.71
CA LEU A 219 14.56 18.52 1.27
C LEU A 219 15.29 19.77 1.74
N ASP A 220 15.72 20.62 0.81
CA ASP A 220 16.47 21.84 1.08
C ASP A 220 15.55 23.07 1.04
N PHE A 221 15.47 23.78 2.16
CA PHE A 221 14.67 24.99 2.31
C PHE A 221 15.51 26.27 2.29
N SER A 222 16.83 26.18 2.06
CA SER A 222 17.72 27.33 1.95
C SER A 222 17.32 28.37 0.87
N PRO A 223 16.63 28.01 -0.24
CA PRO A 223 16.16 29.02 -1.20
C PRO A 223 15.02 29.89 -0.69
N VAL A 224 14.31 29.45 0.36
CA VAL A 224 13.06 30.08 0.84
C VAL A 224 13.23 30.69 2.23
N TYR A 225 13.97 30.03 3.11
CA TYR A 225 14.19 30.49 4.48
C TYR A 225 15.59 31.08 4.67
N ALA A 226 15.67 32.15 5.48
CA ALA A 226 16.91 32.76 5.92
C ALA A 226 16.90 32.94 7.44
N LEU A 227 18.00 32.59 8.10
CA LEU A 227 18.14 32.77 9.54
C LEU A 227 18.51 34.22 9.84
N LYS A 228 17.68 34.88 10.66
CA LYS A 228 18.00 36.20 11.22
C LYS A 228 18.28 36.05 12.70
N ASN A 229 19.47 36.46 13.14
CA ASN A 229 19.78 36.55 14.56
C ASN A 229 18.85 37.57 15.20
N ALA A 230 18.11 37.14 16.22
CA ALA A 230 17.39 38.05 17.10
C ALA A 230 18.40 38.81 17.97
N GLY A 231 19.06 39.81 17.37
CA GLY A 231 19.95 40.71 18.09
C GLY A 231 19.17 41.48 19.15
N ILE A 232 19.70 41.53 20.37
CA ILE A 232 19.19 42.34 21.48
C ILE A 232 19.07 43.78 21.00
N ALA A 233 17.83 44.25 20.80
CA ALA A 233 17.56 45.64 20.47
C ALA A 233 17.79 46.51 21.72
N GLY A 234 18.87 47.30 21.69
CA GLY A 234 18.95 48.64 22.29
C GLY A 234 18.79 48.77 23.81
N ALA A 235 19.90 48.71 24.54
CA ALA A 235 20.06 49.40 25.83
C ALA A 235 21.31 50.29 25.81
N THR A 236 21.42 51.17 24.81
CA THR A 236 22.37 52.29 24.87
C THR A 236 21.74 53.40 25.71
N ARG A 237 21.91 53.31 27.03
CA ARG A 237 21.60 54.40 27.96
C ARG A 237 22.68 55.47 27.77
N LEU A 238 22.36 56.51 26.99
CA LEU A 238 23.16 57.73 26.96
C LEU A 238 23.14 58.35 28.36
N LEU A 239 24.29 58.41 29.01
CA LEU A 239 24.53 59.25 30.17
C LEU A 239 24.74 60.68 29.65
N THR A 240 23.81 61.57 29.93
CA THR A 240 24.07 63.01 29.97
C THR A 240 24.31 63.43 31.41
N GLN A 241 25.40 64.17 31.61
CA GLN A 241 25.72 64.94 32.83
C GLN A 241 24.63 65.99 33.10
#